data_AF-A0A424QX56-F1
#
_entry.id   AF-A0A424QX56-F1
#
_cell.length_a   1.000
_cell.length_b   1.000
_cell.length_c   1.000
_cell.angle_alpha   90.00
_cell.angle_beta   90.00
_cell.angle_gamma   90.00
#
_symmetry.space_group_name_H-M   'P 1'
#
loop_
_entity.id
_entity.type
_entity.pdbx_description
1 polymer ?
#
loop_
_entity_poly.entity_id
_entity_poly.type
_entity_poly.pdbx_seq_one_letter_code
_entity_poly.pdbx_strand_id
1 'polypeptide(L)'
;MNERLLHQMHGNSQLAQYIMCRFQEHYPMLLQLFLQAWTRGDAAALHAIGARLASHLRVVGLDDDVAVLQNLLKEKGAGSVLQDTEAWRQLQFESLCPQR
;
A
#
# COMPACT_ATOMS: atom_id res chain seq x y z
N MET A 1 -5.31 16.98 5.45
CA MET A 1 -3.99 16.78 6.09
C MET A 1 -4.12 15.60 7.04
N ASN A 2 -3.30 14.55 6.91
CA ASN A 2 -3.45 13.33 7.72
C ASN A 2 -3.09 13.61 9.19
N GLU A 3 -4.11 13.82 10.03
CA GLU A 3 -3.96 14.22 11.44
C GLU A 3 -3.25 13.16 12.27
N ARG A 4 -3.43 11.87 11.93
CA ARG A 4 -2.77 10.74 12.57
C ARG A 4 -1.26 10.77 12.29
N LEU A 5 -0.85 10.97 11.04
CA LEU A 5 0.55 11.13 10.67
C LEU A 5 1.17 12.37 11.33
N LEU A 6 0.45 13.50 11.36
CA LEU A 6 0.91 14.71 12.03
C LEU A 6 1.15 14.47 13.53
N HIS A 7 0.23 13.76 14.19
CA HIS A 7 0.36 13.37 15.58
C HIS A 7 1.57 12.44 15.79
N GLN A 8 1.76 11.44 14.92
CA GLN A 8 2.94 10.55 14.95
C GLN A 8 4.25 11.33 14.77
N MET A 9 4.24 12.39 13.96
CA MET A 9 5.38 13.28 13.75
C MET A 9 5.48 14.38 14.82
N HIS A 10 4.77 14.26 15.94
CA HIS A 10 4.77 15.22 17.05
C HIS A 10 4.43 16.66 16.64
N GLY A 11 3.50 16.82 15.70
CA GLY A 11 3.09 18.14 15.17
C GLY A 11 4.04 18.70 14.12
N ASN A 12 5.08 17.97 13.71
CA ASN A 12 5.98 18.40 12.64
C ASN A 12 5.32 18.25 11.26
N SER A 13 4.64 19.32 10.84
CA SER A 13 3.91 19.39 9.58
C SER A 13 4.82 19.26 8.34
N GLN A 14 6.04 19.75 8.39
CA GLN A 14 7.00 19.62 7.28
C GLN A 14 7.40 18.15 7.08
N LEU A 15 7.69 17.43 8.17
CA LEU A 15 8.02 16.02 8.10
C LEU A 15 6.82 15.17 7.66
N ALA A 16 5.63 15.44 8.20
CA ALA A 16 4.40 14.77 7.77
C ALA A 16 4.13 15.00 6.28
N GLN A 17 4.28 16.23 5.79
CA GLN A 17 4.13 16.56 4.37
C GLN A 17 5.18 15.85 3.51
N TYR A 18 6.43 15.82 3.94
CA TYR A 18 7.51 15.12 3.24
C TYR A 18 7.20 13.62 3.10
N ILE A 19 6.77 12.97 4.19
CA ILE A 19 6.38 11.55 4.19
C ILE A 19 5.21 11.31 3.23
N MET A 20 4.18 12.17 3.25
CA MET A 20 3.04 12.05 2.33
C MET A 20 3.46 12.18 0.86
N CYS A 21 4.34 13.14 0.53
CA CYS A 21 4.86 13.27 -0.84
C CYS A 21 5.59 11.99 -1.28
N ARG A 22 6.46 11.44 -0.43
CA ARG A 22 7.20 10.20 -0.75
C ARG A 22 6.28 9.00 -0.88
N PHE A 23 5.23 8.93 -0.07
CA PHE A 23 4.19 7.91 -0.21
C PHE A 23 3.49 8.03 -1.57
N GLN A 24 3.05 9.23 -1.96
CA GLN A 24 2.37 9.47 -3.24
C GLN A 24 3.26 9.18 -4.45
N GLU A 25 4.56 9.48 -4.36
CA GLU A 25 5.52 9.19 -5.43
C GLU A 25 5.79 7.68 -5.60
N HIS A 26 5.92 6.95 -4.50
CA HIS A 26 6.40 5.56 -4.54
C HIS A 26 5.28 4.52 -4.56
N TYR A 27 4.16 4.79 -3.88
CA TYR A 27 3.09 3.82 -3.68
C TYR A 27 2.46 3.31 -5.00
N PRO A 28 2.15 4.16 -6.01
CA PRO A 28 1.62 3.70 -7.29
C PRO A 28 2.57 2.74 -8.04
N MET A 29 3.87 3.03 -8.01
CA MET A 29 4.87 2.15 -8.60
C MET A 29 4.92 0.80 -7.89
N LEU A 30 4.85 0.79 -6.55
CA LEU A 30 4.82 -0.46 -5.78
C LEU A 30 3.57 -1.29 -6.09
N LEU A 31 2.41 -0.66 -6.29
CA LEU A 31 1.19 -1.34 -6.71
C LEU A 31 1.36 -1.99 -8.10
N GLN A 32 1.95 -1.27 -9.06
CA GLN A 32 2.21 -1.84 -10.39
C GLN A 32 3.17 -3.02 -10.34
N LEU A 33 4.26 -2.93 -9.57
CA LEU A 33 5.21 -4.03 -9.39
C LEU A 33 4.56 -5.24 -8.70
N PHE A 34 3.71 -5.00 -7.70
CA PHE A 34 2.97 -6.05 -7.02
C PHE A 34 2.04 -6.79 -7.98
N LEU A 35 1.28 -6.05 -8.80
CA LEU A 35 0.40 -6.63 -9.82
C LEU A 35 1.20 -7.49 -10.81
N GLN A 36 2.36 -7.02 -11.27
CA GLN A 36 3.21 -7.79 -12.18
C GLN A 36 3.74 -9.08 -11.53
N ALA A 37 4.20 -8.99 -10.27
CA ALA A 37 4.63 -10.16 -9.50
C ALA A 37 3.48 -11.14 -9.28
N TRP A 38 2.28 -10.64 -9.02
CA TRP A 38 1.06 -11.43 -8.89
C TRP A 38 0.74 -12.20 -10.16
N THR A 39 0.64 -11.50 -11.29
CA THR A 39 0.32 -12.12 -12.59
C THR A 39 1.35 -13.18 -12.97
N ARG A 40 2.61 -13.00 -12.61
CA ARG A 40 3.69 -13.98 -12.87
C ARG A 40 3.71 -15.16 -11.90
N GLY A 41 2.95 -15.10 -10.81
CA GLY A 41 3.03 -16.11 -9.75
C GLY A 41 4.36 -16.08 -8.98
N ASP A 42 5.09 -14.96 -9.01
CA ASP A 42 6.41 -14.85 -8.35
C ASP A 42 6.23 -14.58 -6.85
N ALA A 43 6.21 -15.67 -6.08
CA ALA A 43 6.00 -15.61 -4.63
C ALA A 43 7.09 -14.82 -3.89
N ALA A 44 8.34 -14.84 -4.37
CA ALA A 44 9.45 -14.12 -3.73
C ALA A 44 9.30 -12.61 -3.95
N ALA A 45 8.99 -12.20 -5.18
CA ALA A 45 8.71 -10.81 -5.50
C ALA A 45 7.45 -10.31 -4.78
N LEU A 46 6.38 -11.12 -4.72
CA LEU A 46 5.16 -10.79 -3.98
C LEU A 46 5.43 -10.55 -2.50
N HIS A 47 6.24 -11.41 -1.87
CA HIS A 47 6.61 -11.25 -0.47
C HIS A 47 7.40 -9.95 -0.23
N ALA A 48 8.43 -9.70 -1.06
CA ALA A 48 9.28 -8.51 -0.92
C ALA A 48 8.52 -7.21 -1.18
N ILE A 49 7.74 -7.15 -2.27
CA ILE A 49 6.96 -5.97 -2.63
C ILE A 49 5.80 -5.77 -1.65
N GLY A 50 5.12 -6.84 -1.24
CA GLY A 50 4.06 -6.80 -0.23
C GLY A 50 4.56 -6.27 1.12
N ALA A 51 5.73 -6.71 1.59
CA ALA A 51 6.34 -6.15 2.80
C ALA A 51 6.61 -4.64 2.67
N ARG A 52 7.04 -4.19 1.48
CA ARG A 52 7.32 -2.77 1.21
C ARG A 52 6.05 -1.92 1.14
N LEU A 53 4.99 -2.43 0.53
CA LEU A 53 3.65 -1.81 0.54
C LEU A 53 3.11 -1.69 1.97
N ALA A 54 3.16 -2.78 2.75
CA ALA A 54 2.73 -2.78 4.15
C ALA A 54 3.48 -1.74 4.99
N SER A 55 4.78 -1.58 4.76
CA SER A 55 5.57 -0.53 5.43
C SER A 55 5.09 0.88 5.08
N HIS A 56 4.75 1.15 3.82
CA HIS A 56 4.26 2.47 3.41
C HIS A 56 2.92 2.78 4.05
N LEU A 57 1.99 1.82 4.01
CA LEU A 57 0.65 1.95 4.59
C LEU A 57 0.69 2.19 6.11
N ARG A 58 1.53 1.46 6.86
CA ARG A 58 1.71 1.68 8.30
C ARG A 58 2.25 3.07 8.63
N VAL A 59 3.21 3.56 7.85
CA VAL A 59 3.82 4.88 8.08
C VAL A 59 2.79 5.99 7.93
N VAL A 60 1.83 5.85 7.00
CA VAL A 60 0.75 6.84 6.83
C VAL A 60 -0.51 6.52 7.66
N GLY A 61 -0.48 5.47 8.47
CA GLY A 61 -1.57 5.11 9.40
C GLY A 61 -2.78 4.41 8.77
N LEU A 62 -2.60 3.77 7.61
CA LEU A 62 -3.62 3.00 6.89
C LEU A 62 -3.62 1.52 7.32
N ASP A 63 -3.94 1.28 8.59
CA ASP A 63 -3.87 -0.07 9.18
C ASP A 63 -4.87 -1.06 8.56
N ASP A 64 -6.05 -0.58 8.13
CA ASP A 64 -7.07 -1.40 7.46
C ASP A 64 -6.56 -1.93 6.12
N ASP A 65 -5.85 -1.10 5.35
CA ASP A 65 -5.26 -1.50 4.08
C ASP A 65 -4.09 -2.47 4.27
N VAL A 66 -3.36 -2.36 5.39
CA VAL A 66 -2.36 -3.38 5.76
C VAL A 66 -3.04 -4.72 5.97
N ALA A 67 -4.20 -4.75 6.64
CA ALA A 67 -4.95 -5.98 6.86
C ALA A 67 -5.47 -6.57 5.53
N VAL A 68 -5.98 -5.73 4.63
CA VAL A 68 -6.40 -6.13 3.27
C VAL A 68 -5.24 -6.74 2.49
N LEU A 69 -4.09 -6.09 2.47
CA LEU A 69 -2.88 -6.60 1.80
C LEU A 69 -2.41 -7.93 2.40
N GLN A 70 -2.45 -8.08 3.73
CA GLN A 70 -2.10 -9.33 4.39
C GLN A 70 -3.08 -10.46 4.07
N ASN A 71 -4.38 -10.15 3.96
CA ASN A 71 -5.38 -11.14 3.55
C ASN A 71 -5.15 -11.57 2.10
N LEU A 72 -4.88 -10.61 1.21
CA LEU A 72 -4.56 -10.88 -0.19
C LEU A 72 -3.33 -11.79 -0.34
N LEU A 73 -2.28 -11.56 0.46
CA LEU A 73 -1.08 -12.39 0.46
C LEU A 73 -1.29 -13.81 1.02
N LYS A 74 -2.34 -14.03 1.80
CA LYS A 74 -2.72 -15.37 2.31
C LYS A 74 -3.58 -16.14 1.32
N GLU A 75 -4.28 -15.46 0.42
CA GLU A 75 -5.05 -16.10 -0.63
C GLU A 75 -4.11 -16.86 -1.57
N LYS A 76 -4.38 -18.15 -1.78
CA LYS A 76 -3.68 -18.96 -2.79
C LYS A 76 -4.18 -18.57 -4.18
N GLY A 77 -3.72 -17.42 -4.67
CA GLY A 77 -4.19 -16.83 -5.93
C GLY A 77 -3.09 -16.23 -6.81
N ALA A 78 -1.81 -16.28 -6.41
CA ALA A 78 -0.72 -15.79 -7.26
C ALA A 78 -0.77 -16.49 -8.63
N GLY A 79 -0.84 -15.73 -9.71
CA GLY A 79 -1.06 -16.20 -11.08
C GLY A 79 -2.49 -16.02 -11.62
N SER A 80 -3.43 -15.47 -10.82
CA SER A 80 -4.80 -15.14 -11.26
C SER A 80 -4.97 -13.64 -11.59
N VAL A 81 -6.13 -13.25 -12.14
CA VAL A 81 -6.46 -11.85 -12.43
C VAL A 81 -6.75 -11.10 -11.12
N LEU A 82 -5.76 -10.36 -10.62
CA LEU A 82 -5.86 -9.59 -9.40
C LEU A 82 -6.80 -8.37 -9.50
N GLN A 83 -6.92 -7.80 -10.71
CA GLN A 83 -7.62 -6.52 -10.95
C GLN A 83 -9.11 -6.55 -10.59
N ASP A 84 -9.73 -7.72 -10.59
CA ASP A 84 -11.15 -7.88 -10.29
C ASP A 84 -11.43 -8.15 -8.81
N THR A 85 -10.41 -8.32 -7.99
CA THR A 85 -10.58 -8.55 -6.56
C THR A 85 -10.93 -7.25 -5.84
N GLU A 86 -11.93 -7.32 -4.94
CA GLU A 86 -12.34 -6.17 -4.12
C GLU A 86 -11.18 -5.64 -3.27
N ALA A 87 -10.38 -6.55 -2.71
CA ALA A 87 -9.17 -6.24 -1.95
C ALA A 87 -8.16 -5.39 -2.76
N TRP A 88 -7.95 -5.72 -4.04
CA TRP A 88 -7.04 -4.95 -4.89
C TRP A 88 -7.57 -3.55 -5.20
N ARG A 89 -8.87 -3.41 -5.47
CA ARG A 89 -9.50 -2.11 -5.71
C ARG A 89 -9.41 -1.20 -4.48
N GLN A 90 -9.56 -1.76 -3.29
CA GLN A 90 -9.38 -1.01 -2.04
C GLN A 90 -7.95 -0.48 -1.91
N LEU A 91 -6.93 -1.31 -2.15
CA LEU A 91 -5.52 -0.89 -2.08
C LEU A 91 -5.15 0.19 -3.11
N GLN A 92 -5.86 0.25 -4.24
CA GLN A 92 -5.68 1.29 -5.26
C GLN A 92 -6.35 2.62 -4.89
N PHE A 93 -7.40 2.60 -4.07
CA PHE A 93 -8.19 3.80 -3.74
C PHE A 93 -7.36 4.86 -3.03
N GLU A 94 -6.45 4.47 -2.13
CA GLU A 94 -5.56 5.42 -1.43
C GLU A 94 -4.49 6.05 -2.34
N SER A 95 -4.15 5.39 -3.45
CA SER A 95 -3.32 6.02 -4.49
C SER A 95 -4.08 7.10 -5.28
N LEU A 96 -5.42 7.01 -5.30
CA LEU A 96 -6.32 7.87 -6.07
C LEU A 96 -6.91 9.01 -5.22
N CYS A 97 -7.09 8.81 -3.92
CA CYS A 97 -7.71 9.76 -2.99
C CYS A 97 -6.94 9.82 -1.65
N PRO A 98 -5.78 10.50 -1.57
CA PRO A 98 -4.87 10.42 -0.41
C PRO A 98 -5.34 11.12 0.88
N GLN A 99 -6.65 11.38 1.08
CA GLN A 99 -7.16 12.23 2.16
C GLN A 99 -8.58 11.87 2.64
N ARG A 100 -8.74 10.76 3.35
CA ARG A 100 -9.76 10.69 4.41
C ARG A 100 -9.11 10.76 5.78
#